data_AF-A0A1M6Z7N2-F1
#
_entry.id   AF-A0A1M6Z7N2-F1
#
_cell.length_a   1.000
_cell.length_b   1.000
_cell.length_c   1.000
_cell.angle_alpha   90.00
_cell.angle_beta   90.00
_cell.angle_gamma   90.00
#
_symmetry.space_group_name_H-M   'P 1'
#
loop_
_entity.id
_entity.type
_entity.pdbx_description
1 polymer ?
#
loop_
_entity_poly.entity_id
_entity_poly.type
_entity_poly.pdbx_seq_one_letter_code
_entity_poly.pdbx_strand_id
1 'polypeptide(L)'
;MEKLTRILISLFLFLILTECSPTPIEYSNKFSKLENENFTYFKGYSITYGEYLISNSNEKKDNERIFVKKGITGKIKNIKDIDNNSITKSETEIKSLEKLLDRFDKLDVSNLSVDDFQNIQFVFFLDKCSYTFFRLSDKNSLKDMNKTYFEKYKKDWYLYKQCSE
;
A
#
# COMPACT_ATOMS: atom_id res chain seq x y z
N MET A 1 -0.58 -59.18 -11.01
CA MET A 1 0.29 -57.98 -11.11
C MET A 1 -0.47 -56.75 -11.58
N GLU A 2 -1.29 -56.82 -12.64
CA GLU A 2 -1.96 -55.64 -13.23
C GLU A 2 -2.88 -54.84 -12.28
N LYS A 3 -3.56 -55.49 -11.34
CA LYS A 3 -4.43 -54.80 -10.36
C LYS A 3 -3.62 -53.91 -9.40
N LEU A 4 -2.42 -54.33 -9.00
CA LEU A 4 -1.57 -53.57 -8.09
C LEU A 4 -1.02 -52.32 -8.79
N THR A 5 -0.64 -52.46 -10.06
CA THR A 5 -0.14 -51.37 -10.90
C THR A 5 -1.21 -50.29 -11.12
N ARG A 6 -2.47 -50.68 -11.35
CA ARG A 6 -3.59 -49.72 -11.53
C ARG A 6 -3.92 -48.95 -10.25
N ILE A 7 -3.84 -49.59 -9.08
CA ILE A 7 -4.06 -48.93 -7.79
C ILE A 7 -2.94 -47.92 -7.52
N LEU A 8 -1.68 -48.29 -7.77
CA LEU A 8 -0.52 -47.40 -7.61
C LEU A 8 -0.57 -46.18 -8.52
N ILE A 9 -0.96 -46.34 -9.79
CA ILE A 9 -1.12 -45.22 -10.74
C ILE A 9 -2.25 -44.28 -10.29
N SER A 10 -3.36 -44.84 -9.78
CA SER A 10 -4.49 -44.03 -9.29
C SER A 10 -4.15 -43.25 -8.02
N LEU A 11 -3.33 -43.82 -7.12
CA LEU A 11 -2.80 -43.14 -5.94
C LEU A 11 -1.79 -42.05 -6.30
N PHE A 12 -0.95 -42.29 -7.31
CA PHE A 12 0.02 -41.30 -7.80
C PHE A 12 -0.69 -40.11 -8.46
N LEU A 13 -1.75 -40.34 -9.23
CA LEU A 13 -2.57 -39.27 -9.81
C LEU A 13 -3.32 -38.43 -8.76
N PHE A 14 -3.73 -39.04 -7.63
CA PHE A 14 -4.36 -38.30 -6.53
C PHE A 14 -3.38 -37.38 -5.79
N LEU A 15 -2.11 -37.78 -5.66
CA LEU A 15 -1.07 -36.97 -5.03
C LEU A 15 -0.68 -35.75 -5.89
N ILE A 16 -0.69 -35.88 -7.22
CA ILE A 16 -0.38 -34.77 -8.13
C ILE A 16 -1.49 -33.70 -8.13
N LEU A 17 -2.74 -34.08 -7.83
CA LEU A 17 -3.88 -33.14 -7.80
C LEU A 17 -3.94 -32.30 -6.51
N THR A 18 -3.17 -32.64 -5.47
CA THR A 18 -3.15 -31.89 -4.19
C THR A 18 -2.07 -30.80 -4.10
N GLU A 19 -1.13 -30.73 -5.04
CA GLU A 19 0.01 -29.80 -4.97
C GLU A 19 -0.19 -28.44 -5.68
N CYS A 20 -1.33 -28.21 -6.35
CA CYS A 20 -1.65 -26.90 -6.91
C CYS A 20 -2.61 -26.10 -6.01
N SER A 21 -2.25 -25.89 -4.75
CA SER A 21 -2.76 -24.73 -4.03
C SER A 21 -1.77 -23.58 -4.25
N PRO A 22 -2.14 -22.46 -4.88
CA PRO A 22 -1.28 -21.29 -4.88
C PRO A 22 -0.99 -20.95 -3.42
N THR A 23 0.28 -20.95 -3.03
CA THR A 23 0.69 -20.51 -1.70
C THR A 23 0.05 -19.15 -1.44
N PRO A 24 -0.72 -18.97 -0.36
CA PRO A 24 -1.30 -17.68 -0.02
C PRO A 24 -0.19 -16.63 -0.06
N ILE A 25 -0.37 -15.54 -0.81
CA ILE A 25 0.59 -14.45 -0.81
C ILE A 25 0.60 -13.91 0.61
N GLU A 26 1.60 -14.25 1.40
CA GLU A 26 1.64 -13.81 2.78
C GLU A 26 1.93 -12.30 2.84
N TYR A 27 1.22 -11.56 3.69
CA TYR A 27 1.42 -10.12 3.89
C TYR A 27 2.89 -9.79 4.26
N SER A 28 3.60 -10.75 4.88
CA SER A 28 5.02 -10.70 5.19
C SER A 28 5.88 -10.47 3.94
N ASN A 29 5.59 -11.17 2.83
CA ASN A 29 6.33 -11.06 1.58
C ASN A 29 6.18 -9.68 0.95
N LYS A 30 4.97 -9.09 1.02
CA LYS A 30 4.73 -7.72 0.54
C LYS A 30 5.44 -6.70 1.43
N PHE A 31 5.37 -6.88 2.74
CA PHE A 31 6.11 -6.06 3.69
C PHE A 31 7.63 -6.10 3.44
N SER A 32 8.23 -7.28 3.27
CA SER A 32 9.68 -7.43 3.07
C SER A 32 10.21 -6.72 1.82
N LYS A 33 9.38 -6.54 0.79
CA LYS A 33 9.72 -5.72 -0.38
C LYS A 33 9.73 -4.23 -0.04
N LEU A 34 8.80 -3.79 0.81
CA LEU A 34 8.58 -2.38 1.14
C LEU A 34 9.44 -1.90 2.32
N GLU A 35 9.89 -2.77 3.22
CA GLU A 35 10.54 -2.36 4.47
C GLU A 35 11.85 -1.57 4.25
N ASN A 36 12.51 -1.80 3.11
CA ASN A 36 13.77 -1.18 2.74
C ASN A 36 13.63 -0.08 1.67
N GLU A 37 12.40 0.25 1.26
CA GLU A 37 12.16 1.29 0.27
C GLU A 37 12.52 2.70 0.79
N ASN A 38 12.93 3.57 -0.14
CA ASN A 38 13.19 4.97 0.18
C ASN A 38 11.92 5.81 0.03
N PHE A 39 11.30 6.12 1.18
CA PHE A 39 10.07 6.89 1.25
C PHE A 39 10.26 8.42 1.29
N THR A 40 11.49 8.94 1.29
CA THR A 40 11.75 10.38 1.43
C THR A 40 11.11 11.21 0.31
N TYR A 41 10.92 10.63 -0.89
CA TYR A 41 10.23 11.28 -2.00
C TYR A 41 8.76 11.62 -1.73
N PHE A 42 8.15 10.96 -0.74
CA PHE A 42 6.75 11.16 -0.36
C PHE A 42 6.58 12.05 0.87
N LYS A 43 7.68 12.59 1.41
CA LYS A 43 7.64 13.45 2.60
C LYS A 43 6.63 14.60 2.41
N GLY A 44 5.72 14.75 3.36
CA GLY A 44 4.65 15.74 3.34
C GLY A 44 3.38 15.28 2.62
N TYR A 45 3.38 14.10 1.99
CA TYR A 45 2.25 13.61 1.21
C TYR A 45 1.57 12.40 1.85
N SER A 46 0.26 12.38 1.73
CA SER A 46 -0.57 11.17 1.84
C SER A 46 -1.27 10.95 0.51
N ILE A 47 -1.19 9.72 -0.01
CA ILE A 47 -1.71 9.32 -1.32
C ILE A 47 -2.56 8.07 -1.11
N THR A 48 -3.79 8.08 -1.60
CA THR A 48 -4.70 6.92 -1.61
C THR A 48 -5.03 6.53 -3.05
N TYR A 49 -4.90 5.24 -3.35
CA TYR A 49 -5.17 4.65 -4.66
C TYR A 49 -6.69 4.61 -4.95
N GLY A 50 -7.05 4.87 -6.21
CA GLY A 50 -8.41 5.13 -6.68
C GLY A 50 -8.38 6.15 -7.84
N GLU A 51 -9.28 7.13 -7.84
CA GLU A 51 -8.85 8.45 -8.31
C GLU A 51 -7.87 8.98 -7.26
N TYR A 52 -6.60 9.23 -7.62
CA TYR A 52 -5.54 9.47 -6.64
C TYR A 52 -5.91 10.63 -5.73
N LEU A 53 -6.22 10.35 -4.48
CA LEU A 53 -6.47 11.37 -3.48
C LEU A 53 -5.12 11.71 -2.84
N ILE A 54 -4.67 12.95 -3.05
CA ILE A 54 -3.41 13.47 -2.52
C ILE A 54 -3.74 14.55 -1.48
N SER A 55 -3.09 14.47 -0.32
CA SER A 55 -3.26 15.41 0.79
C SER A 55 -1.94 15.68 1.50
N ASN A 56 -1.90 16.71 2.33
CA ASN A 56 -0.85 16.93 3.31
C ASN A 56 -0.91 15.83 4.38
N SER A 57 0.19 15.12 4.59
CA SER A 57 0.29 14.04 5.58
C SER A 57 0.25 14.52 7.03
N ASN A 58 0.53 15.80 7.28
CA ASN A 58 0.61 16.37 8.61
C ASN A 58 -0.74 16.89 9.12
N GLU A 59 -1.74 17.00 8.25
CA GLU A 59 -3.02 17.62 8.56
C GLU A 59 -4.15 16.61 8.74
N LYS A 60 -4.86 16.70 9.86
CA LYS A 60 -6.01 15.81 10.17
C LYS A 60 -7.28 16.18 9.39
N LYS A 61 -7.43 17.46 9.04
CA LYS A 61 -8.55 18.01 8.26
C LYS A 61 -7.96 18.89 7.18
N ASP A 62 -7.55 18.23 6.12
CA ASP A 62 -6.91 18.91 5.01
C ASP A 62 -8.00 19.38 4.03
N ASN A 63 -8.12 20.69 3.88
CA ASN A 63 -8.98 21.33 2.86
C ASN A 63 -8.25 21.45 1.51
N GLU A 64 -6.95 21.18 1.47
CA GLU A 64 -6.09 21.25 0.27
C GLU A 64 -5.99 19.90 -0.45
N ARG A 65 -6.86 18.95 -0.11
CA ARG A 65 -6.89 17.65 -0.79
C ARG A 65 -7.24 17.82 -2.24
N ILE A 66 -6.53 17.08 -3.08
CA ILE A 66 -6.77 17.04 -4.52
C ILE A 66 -7.02 15.62 -4.99
N PHE A 67 -7.93 15.49 -5.95
CA PHE A 67 -8.13 14.30 -6.75
C PHE A 67 -7.35 14.44 -8.05
N VAL A 68 -6.46 13.48 -8.33
CA VAL A 68 -5.66 13.45 -9.54
C VAL A 68 -6.06 12.25 -10.39
N LYS A 69 -6.37 12.51 -11.66
CA LYS A 69 -6.69 11.46 -12.63
C LYS A 69 -5.58 11.33 -13.66
N LYS A 70 -4.94 10.16 -13.72
CA LYS A 70 -3.99 9.80 -14.78
C LYS A 70 -4.72 9.30 -16.04
N GLY A 71 -4.14 9.58 -17.18
CA GLY A 71 -4.47 8.96 -18.46
C GLY A 71 -3.79 7.61 -18.65
N ILE A 72 -4.11 6.94 -19.76
CA ILE A 72 -3.51 5.66 -20.16
C ILE A 72 -1.99 5.78 -20.32
N THR A 73 -1.51 6.94 -20.74
CA THR A 73 -0.08 7.24 -20.92
C THR A 73 0.67 7.51 -19.60
N GLY A 74 -0.01 7.41 -18.45
CA GLY A 74 0.53 7.81 -17.14
C GLY A 74 0.53 9.31 -16.89
N LYS A 75 0.19 10.14 -17.89
CA LYS A 75 0.13 11.60 -17.75
C LYS A 75 -1.10 12.08 -16.98
N ILE A 76 -0.97 13.14 -16.20
CA ILE A 76 -2.12 13.73 -15.50
C ILE A 76 -3.06 14.35 -16.53
N LYS A 77 -4.33 13.92 -16.50
CA LYS A 77 -5.40 14.46 -17.35
C LYS A 77 -6.21 15.54 -16.66
N ASN A 78 -6.37 15.41 -15.35
CA ASN A 78 -7.24 16.28 -14.57
C ASN A 78 -6.82 16.30 -13.11
N ILE A 79 -6.98 17.46 -12.47
CA ILE A 79 -6.80 17.68 -11.04
C ILE A 79 -8.04 18.42 -10.54
N LYS A 80 -8.62 17.94 -9.44
CA LYS A 80 -9.80 18.55 -8.82
C LYS A 80 -9.59 18.77 -7.33
N ASP A 81 -10.25 19.77 -6.76
CA ASP A 81 -10.36 19.92 -5.31
C ASP A 81 -11.45 19.00 -4.73
N ILE A 82 -11.67 19.10 -3.42
CA ILE A 82 -12.71 18.38 -2.69
C ILE A 82 -14.14 18.70 -3.14
N ASP A 83 -14.35 19.90 -3.68
CA ASP A 83 -15.62 20.39 -4.19
C ASP A 83 -15.80 20.07 -5.68
N ASN A 84 -14.91 19.23 -6.24
CA ASN A 84 -14.90 18.75 -7.63
C ASN A 84 -14.66 19.86 -8.67
N ASN A 85 -14.13 21.02 -8.26
CA ASN A 85 -13.69 22.08 -9.16
C ASN A 85 -12.34 21.72 -9.80
N SER A 86 -12.18 22.01 -11.09
CA SER A 86 -10.91 21.78 -11.78
C SER A 86 -9.84 22.75 -11.28
N ILE A 87 -8.69 22.23 -10.88
CA ILE A 87 -7.52 23.02 -10.50
C ILE A 87 -6.52 23.00 -11.66
N THR A 88 -5.96 24.17 -11.97
CA THR A 88 -4.80 24.28 -12.87
C THR A 88 -3.52 24.40 -12.04
N LYS A 89 -2.52 23.59 -12.35
CA LYS A 89 -1.18 23.65 -11.77
C LYS A 89 -0.15 23.98 -12.83
N SER A 90 1.00 24.52 -12.42
CA SER A 90 2.11 24.77 -13.35
C SER A 90 2.65 23.46 -13.95
N GLU A 91 3.29 23.54 -15.11
CA GLU A 91 3.87 22.36 -15.78
C GLU A 91 4.90 21.65 -14.88
N THR A 92 5.68 22.41 -14.11
CA THR A 92 6.67 21.88 -13.17
C THR A 92 6.00 21.10 -12.03
N GLU A 93 4.91 21.60 -11.47
CA GLU A 93 4.13 20.90 -10.46
C GLU A 93 3.50 19.62 -11.02
N ILE A 94 2.91 19.69 -12.22
CA ILE A 94 2.32 18.53 -12.89
C ILE A 94 3.37 17.44 -13.10
N LYS A 95 4.56 17.78 -13.62
CA LYS A 95 5.66 16.82 -13.79
C LYS A 95 6.15 16.23 -12.46
N SER A 96 6.12 17.02 -11.39
CA SER A 96 6.51 16.56 -10.06
C SER A 96 5.48 15.57 -9.48
N LEU A 97 4.19 15.87 -9.62
CA LEU A 97 3.09 14.98 -9.26
C LEU A 97 3.11 13.68 -10.08
N GLU A 98 3.36 13.75 -11.39
CA GLU A 98 3.49 12.55 -12.23
C GLU A 98 4.61 11.64 -11.72
N LYS A 99 5.79 12.19 -11.43
CA LYS A 99 6.91 11.42 -10.87
C LYS A 99 6.59 10.83 -9.49
N LEU A 100 5.88 11.57 -8.64
CA LEU A 100 5.44 11.11 -7.33
C LEU A 100 4.49 9.92 -7.47
N LEU A 101 3.47 10.04 -8.33
CA LEU A 101 2.50 8.98 -8.60
C LEU A 101 3.14 7.77 -9.28
N ASP A 102 4.06 7.95 -10.22
CA ASP A 102 4.79 6.83 -10.85
C ASP A 102 5.64 6.04 -9.84
N ARG A 103 6.12 6.69 -8.77
CA ARG A 103 6.79 5.99 -7.66
C ARG A 103 5.79 5.29 -6.77
N PHE A 104 4.65 5.93 -6.47
CA PHE A 104 3.58 5.34 -5.66
C PHE A 104 3.05 4.06 -6.31
N ASP A 105 2.79 4.08 -7.62
CA ASP A 105 2.26 2.94 -8.38
C ASP A 105 3.17 1.70 -8.28
N LYS A 106 4.49 1.90 -8.20
CA LYS A 106 5.48 0.81 -8.06
C LYS A 106 5.46 0.14 -6.69
N LEU A 107 4.97 0.81 -5.66
CA LEU A 107 4.87 0.24 -4.31
C LEU A 107 3.73 -0.77 -4.21
N ASP A 108 2.76 -0.73 -5.13
CA ASP A 108 1.58 -1.59 -5.12
C ASP A 108 0.82 -1.50 -3.76
N VAL A 109 0.65 -0.30 -3.22
CA VAL A 109 -0.09 -0.06 -1.97
C VAL A 109 -1.36 0.74 -2.24
N SER A 110 -2.37 0.53 -1.40
CA SER A 110 -3.64 1.25 -1.51
C SER A 110 -3.59 2.63 -0.85
N ASN A 111 -2.73 2.81 0.15
CA ASN A 111 -2.46 4.10 0.75
C ASN A 111 -0.99 4.19 1.17
N LEU A 112 -0.40 5.37 1.07
CA LEU A 112 0.90 5.73 1.62
C LEU A 112 0.79 7.12 2.24
N SER A 113 1.32 7.31 3.43
CA SER A 113 1.47 8.62 4.07
C SER A 113 2.85 8.74 4.70
N VAL A 114 3.56 9.83 4.43
CA VAL A 114 4.88 10.09 4.99
C VAL A 114 4.93 11.51 5.52
N ASP A 115 4.98 11.66 6.85
CA ASP A 115 4.95 12.97 7.49
C ASP A 115 6.31 13.69 7.49
N ASP A 116 6.34 14.93 7.99
CA ASP A 116 7.56 15.74 8.01
C ASP A 116 8.65 15.21 8.94
N PHE A 117 8.28 14.37 9.89
CA PHE A 117 9.20 13.65 10.77
C PHE A 117 9.65 12.32 10.16
N GLN A 118 9.17 11.96 8.97
CA GLN A 118 9.41 10.70 8.27
C GLN A 118 8.82 9.48 8.97
N ASN A 119 7.74 9.67 9.74
CA ASN A 119 6.87 8.54 10.08
C ASN A 119 6.17 8.08 8.80
N ILE A 120 6.16 6.77 8.55
CA ILE A 120 5.63 6.19 7.32
C ILE A 120 4.46 5.30 7.67
N GLN A 121 3.36 5.47 6.96
CA GLN A 121 2.22 4.58 7.00
C GLN A 121 1.93 4.07 5.59
N PHE A 122 1.74 2.77 5.42
CA PHE A 122 1.15 2.26 4.19
C PHE A 122 0.12 1.18 4.47
N VAL A 123 -0.84 1.06 3.55
CA VAL A 123 -1.94 0.10 3.64
C VAL A 123 -2.01 -0.71 2.36
N PHE A 124 -2.20 -2.01 2.47
CA PHE A 124 -2.63 -2.85 1.36
C PHE A 124 -3.69 -3.85 1.81
N PHE A 125 -4.45 -4.34 0.85
CA PHE A 125 -5.45 -5.38 1.06
C PHE A 125 -4.94 -6.72 0.55
N LEU A 126 -5.29 -7.77 1.28
CA LEU A 126 -5.06 -9.15 0.89
C LEU A 126 -6.21 -9.97 1.46
N ASP A 127 -6.89 -10.70 0.58
CA ASP A 127 -8.14 -11.40 0.85
C ASP A 127 -9.19 -10.44 1.48
N LYS A 128 -9.75 -10.83 2.62
CA LYS A 128 -10.73 -10.07 3.41
C LYS A 128 -10.08 -9.09 4.40
N CYS A 129 -8.77 -8.91 4.36
CA CYS A 129 -8.03 -8.16 5.37
C CYS A 129 -7.32 -6.93 4.81
N SER A 130 -7.33 -5.85 5.58
CA SER A 130 -6.43 -4.72 5.43
C SER A 130 -5.24 -4.87 6.38
N TYR A 131 -4.06 -4.55 5.87
CA TYR A 131 -2.81 -4.55 6.61
C TYR A 131 -2.25 -3.14 6.58
N THR A 132 -2.24 -2.48 7.74
CA THR A 132 -1.64 -1.15 7.91
C THR A 132 -0.31 -1.31 8.61
N PHE A 133 0.76 -0.98 7.90
CA PHE A 133 2.09 -0.90 8.49
C PHE A 133 2.42 0.54 8.84
N PHE A 134 3.08 0.72 9.97
CA PHE A 134 3.48 2.02 10.46
C PHE A 134 4.92 1.97 10.98
N ARG A 135 5.81 2.79 10.39
CA ARG A 135 7.17 3.00 10.87
C ARG A 135 7.24 4.31 11.62
N LEU A 136 7.71 4.26 12.86
CA LEU A 136 8.02 5.45 13.63
C LEU A 136 9.41 5.95 13.27
N SER A 137 9.54 7.27 13.17
CA SER A 137 10.83 7.94 13.25
C SER A 137 11.32 7.95 14.69
N ASP A 138 12.63 8.14 14.88
CA ASP A 138 13.24 8.24 16.21
C ASP A 138 12.72 9.43 17.04
N LYS A 139 11.95 10.35 16.42
CA LYS A 139 11.41 11.55 17.06
C LYS A 139 10.01 11.37 17.64
N ASN A 140 9.36 10.22 17.42
CA ASN A 140 7.97 10.00 17.80
C ASN A 140 7.77 8.67 18.53
N SER A 141 6.77 8.62 19.41
CA SER A 141 6.23 7.38 19.96
C SER A 141 4.81 7.10 19.47
N LEU A 142 4.36 5.84 19.56
CA LEU A 142 2.96 5.50 19.24
C LEU A 142 1.96 6.27 20.11
N LYS A 143 2.33 6.56 21.37
CA LYS A 143 1.49 7.28 22.32
C LYS A 143 1.26 8.72 21.86
N ASP A 144 2.32 9.39 21.42
CA ASP A 144 2.25 10.78 20.94
C ASP A 144 1.38 10.89 19.68
N MET A 145 1.31 9.82 18.90
CA MET A 145 0.51 9.77 17.68
C MET A 145 -0.90 9.18 17.88
N ASN A 146 -1.27 8.83 19.11
CA ASN A 146 -2.54 8.18 19.46
C ASN A 146 -2.82 6.89 18.62
N LYS A 147 -1.79 6.07 18.42
CA LYS A 147 -1.82 4.83 17.62
C LYS A 147 -1.58 3.57 18.47
N THR A 148 -2.15 3.53 19.67
CA THR A 148 -1.92 2.42 20.64
C THR A 148 -2.50 1.08 20.20
N TYR A 149 -3.39 1.06 19.21
CA TYR A 149 -3.97 -0.16 18.62
C TYR A 149 -3.03 -0.86 17.63
N PHE A 150 -1.85 -0.30 17.35
CA PHE A 150 -0.82 -0.95 16.54
C PHE A 150 0.04 -1.87 17.40
N GLU A 151 0.26 -3.09 16.91
CA GLU A 151 1.14 -4.07 17.55
C GLU A 151 2.56 -3.98 17.01
N LYS A 152 3.56 -4.26 17.85
CA LYS A 152 4.96 -4.26 17.42
C LYS A 152 5.20 -5.40 16.44
N TYR A 153 5.79 -5.09 15.27
CA TYR A 153 6.05 -6.09 14.24
C TYR A 153 7.56 -6.37 14.06
N LYS A 154 8.36 -5.35 13.70
CA LYS A 154 9.81 -5.52 13.46
C LYS A 154 10.57 -4.20 13.62
N LYS A 155 11.64 -4.18 14.42
CA LYS A 155 12.46 -2.97 14.68
C LYS A 155 11.65 -1.75 15.11
N ASP A 156 11.35 -0.83 14.22
CA ASP A 156 10.59 0.42 14.35
C ASP A 156 9.22 0.36 13.63
N TRP A 157 8.92 -0.79 13.01
CA TRP A 157 7.64 -1.10 12.36
C TRP A 157 6.62 -1.71 13.30
N TYR A 158 5.39 -1.31 13.06
CA TYR A 158 4.19 -1.76 13.75
C TYR A 158 3.13 -2.16 12.72
N LEU A 159 2.23 -3.05 13.12
CA LEU A 159 1.17 -3.59 12.29
C LEU A 159 -0.18 -3.42 12.97
N TYR A 160 -1.16 -2.96 12.20
CA TYR A 160 -2.57 -3.08 12.52
C TYR A 160 -3.26 -3.87 11.40
N LYS A 161 -3.95 -4.94 11.78
CA LYS A 161 -4.67 -5.84 10.87
C LYS A 161 -6.16 -5.77 11.17
N GLN A 162 -6.97 -5.59 10.14
CA GLN A 162 -8.42 -5.63 10.25
C GLN A 162 -8.99 -6.53 9.15
N CYS A 163 -9.86 -7.48 9.50
CA CYS A 163 -10.50 -8.37 8.54
C CYS A 163 -12.01 -8.22 8.59
N SER A 164 -12.67 -8.32 7.45
CA SER A 164 -14.12 -8.49 7.39
C SER A 164 -14.49 -9.93 7.77
N GLU A 165 -15.57 -10.10 8.51
CA GLU A 165 -16.15 -11.40 8.85
C GLU A 165 -16.63 -12.20 7.60
#